data_AF-A0A7S0ZY95-F1
#
_entry.id   AF-A0A7S0ZY95-F1
#
_cell.length_a   1.000
_cell.length_b   1.000
_cell.length_c   1.000
_cell.angle_alpha   90.00
_cell.angle_beta   90.00
_cell.angle_gamma   90.00
#
_symmetry.space_group_name_H-M   'P 1'
#
loop_
_entity.id
_entity.type
_entity.pdbx_description
1 polymer ?
#
loop_
_entity_poly.entity_id
_entity_poly.type
_entity_poly.pdbx_seq_one_letter_code
_entity_poly.pdbx_strand_id
1 'polypeptide(L)'
;AVFLVEVLLRMLGQECRFFFGEDWQWNLFDFVIEMLSLVDMLLLTTSSSHVFFRTLRLLKVARAFRTIRMLRHVPWMHELRFMTLAIFNSVVPLFWACVVLVIFLFVISIVLVQGVALYIFDAPDPSNEIYSMEERFGSLEGTMLTLFMSMSGGIDWSEAFEVLTRIHWFYGLLFTLFIACSALAVLNIITSIF
;
A
#
# COMPACT_ATOMS: atom_id res chain seq x y z
N ALA A 1 -12.04 30.93 2.34
CA ALA A 1 -13.26 31.75 2.22
C ALA A 1 -13.97 31.52 0.89
N VAL A 2 -13.36 31.83 -0.26
CA VAL A 2 -13.99 31.63 -1.60
C VAL A 2 -14.43 30.17 -1.84
N PHE A 3 -13.57 29.20 -1.50
CA PHE A 3 -13.88 27.77 -1.68
C PHE A 3 -14.99 27.25 -0.77
N LEU A 4 -15.05 27.74 0.47
CA LEU A 4 -16.11 27.41 1.42
C LEU A 4 -17.47 27.92 0.91
N VAL A 5 -17.50 29.14 0.37
CA VAL A 5 -18.69 29.72 -0.24
C VAL A 5 -19.10 28.92 -1.49
N GLU A 6 -18.16 28.52 -2.34
CA GLU A 6 -18.42 27.69 -3.51
C GLU A 6 -19.02 26.32 -3.15
N VAL A 7 -18.45 25.64 -2.14
CA VAL A 7 -18.94 24.33 -1.67
C VAL A 7 -20.32 24.46 -1.02
N LEU A 8 -20.54 25.50 -0.21
CA LEU A 8 -21.86 25.78 0.38
C LEU A 8 -22.90 26.10 -0.70
N LEU A 9 -22.55 26.89 -1.72
CA LEU A 9 -23.46 27.18 -2.82
C LEU A 9 -23.82 25.93 -3.64
N ARG A 10 -22.85 25.03 -3.88
CA ARG A 10 -23.13 23.73 -4.53
C ARG A 10 -24.01 22.84 -3.67
N MET A 11 -23.77 22.80 -2.36
CA MET A 11 -24.58 22.03 -1.42
C MET A 11 -26.03 22.56 -1.35
N LEU A 12 -26.20 23.88 -1.31
CA LEU A 12 -27.51 24.53 -1.31
C LEU A 12 -28.25 24.38 -2.65
N GLY A 13 -27.51 24.40 -3.77
CA GLY A 13 -28.11 24.28 -5.11
C GLY A 13 -28.42 22.85 -5.57
N GLN A 14 -27.69 21.84 -5.07
CA GLN A 14 -27.91 20.43 -5.42
C GLN A 14 -28.62 19.62 -4.33
N GLU A 15 -28.76 20.16 -3.13
CA GLU A 15 -29.46 19.53 -1.99
C GLU A 15 -29.05 18.05 -1.80
N CYS A 16 -30.00 17.12 -1.83
CA CYS A 16 -29.75 15.68 -1.72
C CYS A 16 -29.00 15.09 -2.94
N ARG A 17 -29.08 15.72 -4.12
CA ARG A 17 -28.30 15.28 -5.29
C ARG A 17 -26.81 15.59 -5.15
N PHE A 18 -26.40 16.41 -4.20
CA PHE A 18 -24.98 16.61 -3.89
C PHE A 18 -24.33 15.30 -3.39
N PHE A 19 -25.05 14.53 -2.57
CA PHE A 19 -24.58 13.29 -1.96
C PHE A 19 -25.04 12.01 -2.69
N PHE A 20 -26.08 12.09 -3.53
CA PHE A 20 -26.65 10.93 -4.24
C PHE A 20 -26.68 11.07 -5.77
N GLY A 21 -26.09 12.13 -6.33
CA GLY A 21 -25.98 12.33 -7.78
C GLY A 21 -24.82 11.54 -8.42
N GLU A 22 -24.72 11.55 -9.74
CA GLU A 22 -23.68 10.83 -10.49
C GLU A 22 -22.24 11.24 -10.10
N ASP A 23 -22.04 12.51 -9.72
CA ASP A 23 -20.76 13.07 -9.27
C ASP A 23 -20.59 13.09 -7.73
N TRP A 24 -21.39 12.34 -6.97
CA TRP A 24 -21.40 12.43 -5.51
C TRP A 24 -20.04 12.15 -4.85
N GLN A 25 -19.24 11.24 -5.42
CA GLN A 25 -17.92 10.89 -4.89
C GLN A 25 -16.97 12.09 -4.90
N TRP A 26 -17.06 12.89 -5.97
CA TRP A 26 -16.27 14.09 -6.14
C TRP A 26 -16.73 15.23 -5.23
N ASN A 27 -18.05 15.40 -5.11
CA ASN A 27 -18.66 16.36 -4.21
C ASN A 27 -18.33 16.05 -2.74
N LEU A 28 -18.36 14.78 -2.35
CA LEU A 28 -17.98 14.33 -1.02
C LEU A 28 -16.48 14.52 -0.76
N PHE A 29 -15.62 14.21 -1.73
CA PHE A 29 -14.19 14.48 -1.65
C PHE A 29 -13.87 15.97 -1.47
N ASP A 30 -14.50 16.83 -2.28
CA ASP A 30 -14.35 18.29 -2.19
C ASP A 30 -14.83 18.82 -0.82
N PHE A 31 -15.93 18.26 -0.29
CA PHE A 31 -16.46 18.60 1.03
C PHE A 31 -15.52 18.19 2.16
N VAL A 32 -14.99 16.95 2.13
CA VAL A 32 -14.04 16.45 3.15
C VAL A 32 -12.78 17.30 3.19
N ILE A 33 -12.23 17.68 2.03
CA ILE A 33 -11.04 18.54 1.96
C ILE A 33 -11.30 19.92 2.56
N GLU A 34 -12.46 20.52 2.27
CA GLU A 34 -12.78 21.85 2.79
C GLU A 34 -12.99 21.80 4.31
N MET A 35 -13.62 20.74 4.84
CA MET A 35 -13.72 20.50 6.28
C MET A 35 -12.35 20.31 6.95
N LEU A 36 -11.44 19.55 6.34
CA LEU A 36 -10.07 19.39 6.85
C LEU A 36 -9.32 20.73 6.92
N SER A 37 -9.56 21.64 5.96
CA SER A 37 -8.96 22.96 6.01
C SER A 37 -9.56 23.88 7.07
N LEU A 38 -10.85 23.75 7.36
CA LEU A 38 -11.46 24.48 8.46
C LEU A 38 -10.85 24.04 9.79
N VAL A 39 -10.67 22.74 9.95
CA VAL A 39 -9.98 22.17 11.12
C VAL A 39 -8.54 22.68 11.20
N ASP A 40 -7.78 22.72 10.10
CA ASP A 40 -6.42 23.31 10.07
C ASP A 40 -6.42 24.78 10.53
N MET A 41 -7.34 25.59 10.00
CA MET A 41 -7.46 27.01 10.38
C MET A 41 -7.78 27.18 11.87
N LEU A 42 -8.69 26.37 12.39
CA LEU A 42 -9.15 26.43 13.78
C LEU A 42 -8.09 25.90 14.77
N LEU A 43 -7.28 24.93 14.34
CA LEU A 43 -6.14 24.42 15.09
C LEU A 43 -4.98 25.43 15.13
N LEU A 44 -4.72 26.15 14.04
CA LEU A 44 -3.71 27.22 14.00
C LEU A 44 -4.06 28.39 14.95
N THR A 45 -5.35 28.68 15.16
CA THR A 45 -5.80 29.76 16.05
C THR A 45 -5.80 29.39 17.52
N THR A 46 -5.89 28.10 17.87
CA THR A 46 -6.16 27.65 19.26
C THR A 46 -4.91 27.22 20.06
N SER A 47 -3.71 27.29 19.47
CA SER A 47 -2.39 27.09 20.12
C SER A 47 -2.37 26.39 21.49
N SER A 48 -2.29 25.05 21.50
CA SER A 48 -1.63 24.28 22.57
C SER A 48 -1.60 22.78 22.25
N SER A 49 -0.46 22.14 22.57
CA SER A 49 -0.20 20.69 22.69
C SER A 49 0.39 19.91 21.50
N HIS A 50 1.20 18.91 21.84
CA HIS A 50 1.95 17.99 20.98
C HIS A 50 1.13 17.26 19.89
N VAL A 51 -0.20 17.24 20.01
CA VAL A 51 -1.11 16.78 18.95
C VAL A 51 -0.92 17.62 17.67
N PHE A 52 -0.58 18.90 17.81
CA PHE A 52 -0.33 19.86 16.74
C PHE A 52 0.70 19.37 15.71
N PHE A 53 1.81 18.77 16.13
CA PHE A 53 2.85 18.32 15.18
C PHE A 53 2.40 17.11 14.34
N ARG A 54 1.55 16.24 14.90
CA ARG A 54 1.01 15.06 14.20
C ARG A 54 -0.14 15.43 13.27
N THR A 55 -1.05 16.31 13.70
CA THR A 55 -2.12 16.85 12.86
C THR A 55 -1.60 17.75 11.75
N LEU A 56 -0.60 18.60 12.00
CA LEU A 56 0.05 19.40 10.95
C LEU A 56 0.68 18.55 9.84
N ARG A 57 1.25 17.38 10.18
CA ARG A 57 1.87 16.49 9.20
C ARG A 57 0.80 15.88 8.27
N LEU A 58 -0.34 15.48 8.82
CA LEU A 58 -1.48 14.99 8.03
C LEU A 58 -2.15 16.11 7.23
N LEU A 59 -2.24 17.32 7.78
CA LEU A 59 -2.82 18.49 7.12
C LEU A 59 -1.95 19.02 5.97
N LYS A 60 -0.61 18.86 6.03
CA LYS A 60 0.27 19.11 4.88
C LYS A 60 -0.07 18.22 3.68
N VAL A 61 -0.43 16.95 3.92
CA VAL A 61 -0.87 16.04 2.86
C VAL A 61 -2.22 16.47 2.30
N ALA A 62 -3.16 16.91 3.15
CA ALA A 62 -4.45 17.49 2.72
C ALA A 62 -4.27 18.73 1.81
N ARG A 63 -3.25 19.56 2.05
CA ARG A 63 -2.91 20.69 1.16
C ARG A 63 -2.44 20.25 -0.23
N ALA A 64 -1.76 19.11 -0.35
CA ALA A 64 -1.38 18.54 -1.65
C ALA A 64 -2.60 18.02 -2.44
N PHE A 65 -3.67 17.59 -1.77
CA PHE A 65 -4.91 17.24 -2.45
C PHE A 65 -5.68 18.47 -2.98
N ARG A 66 -5.50 19.64 -2.35
CA ARG A 66 -6.06 20.90 -2.88
C ARG A 66 -5.47 21.31 -4.22
N THR A 67 -4.17 21.11 -4.44
CA THR A 67 -3.56 21.38 -5.75
C THR A 67 -4.12 20.44 -6.81
N ILE A 68 -4.37 19.17 -6.48
CA ILE A 68 -5.07 18.21 -7.38
C ILE A 68 -6.49 18.69 -7.74
N ARG A 69 -7.23 19.29 -6.80
CA ARG A 69 -8.54 19.90 -7.09
C ARG A 69 -8.43 21.08 -8.06
N MET A 70 -7.46 21.97 -7.86
CA MET A 70 -7.26 23.12 -8.77
C MET A 70 -6.97 22.66 -10.20
N LEU A 71 -6.17 21.60 -10.34
CA LEU A 71 -5.85 20.96 -11.62
C LEU A 71 -7.11 20.42 -12.36
N ARG A 72 -8.19 20.06 -11.64
CA ARG A 72 -9.45 19.58 -12.24
C ARG A 72 -10.28 20.68 -12.92
N HIS A 73 -10.19 21.91 -12.44
CA HIS A 73 -10.97 23.04 -12.95
C HIS A 73 -10.27 23.79 -14.10
N VAL A 74 -9.03 23.42 -14.43
CA VAL A 74 -8.29 24.00 -15.56
C VAL A 74 -8.70 23.27 -16.85
N PRO A 75 -9.44 23.93 -17.77
CA PRO A 75 -9.95 23.29 -18.98
C PRO A 75 -8.83 22.84 -19.95
N TRP A 76 -7.62 23.38 -19.81
CA TRP A 76 -6.44 23.01 -20.61
C TRP A 76 -5.82 21.65 -20.20
N MET A 77 -6.29 21.04 -19.11
CA MET A 77 -5.73 19.83 -18.51
C MET A 77 -6.59 18.56 -18.69
N HIS A 78 -7.35 18.50 -19.78
CA HIS A 78 -8.25 17.37 -20.06
C HIS A 78 -7.53 16.00 -20.00
N GLU A 79 -6.29 15.92 -20.49
CA GLU A 79 -5.47 14.70 -20.42
C GLU A 79 -5.14 14.28 -18.99
N LEU A 80 -4.75 15.24 -18.13
CA LEU A 80 -4.46 14.96 -16.72
C LEU A 80 -5.73 14.56 -15.93
N ARG A 81 -6.90 15.12 -16.28
CA ARG A 81 -8.19 14.68 -15.74
C ARG A 81 -8.50 13.23 -16.16
N PHE A 82 -8.24 12.88 -17.40
CA PHE A 82 -8.44 11.51 -17.89
C PHE A 82 -7.50 10.52 -17.19
N MET A 83 -6.21 10.87 -17.06
CA MET A 83 -5.23 10.04 -16.34
C MET A 83 -5.58 9.86 -14.86
N THR A 84 -5.98 10.92 -14.16
CA THR A 84 -6.39 10.83 -12.75
C THR A 84 -7.63 9.96 -12.56
N LEU A 85 -8.63 10.08 -13.44
CA LEU A 85 -9.82 9.25 -13.41
C LEU A 85 -9.50 7.78 -13.69
N ALA A 86 -8.57 7.50 -14.61
CA ALA A 86 -8.04 6.16 -14.85
C ALA A 86 -7.29 5.59 -13.63
N ILE A 87 -6.51 6.40 -12.91
CA ILE A 87 -5.85 6.02 -11.65
C ILE A 87 -6.89 5.63 -10.59
N PHE A 88 -7.90 6.47 -10.36
CA PHE A 88 -8.94 6.19 -9.37
C PHE A 88 -9.73 4.93 -9.70
N ASN A 89 -10.04 4.71 -10.98
CA ASN A 89 -10.69 3.48 -11.42
C ASN A 89 -9.81 2.23 -11.24
N SER A 90 -8.49 2.39 -11.22
CA SER A 90 -7.53 1.31 -11.00
C SER A 90 -7.28 0.99 -9.51
N VAL A 91 -7.70 1.85 -8.58
CA VAL A 91 -7.49 1.65 -7.12
C VAL A 91 -8.19 0.38 -6.62
N VAL A 92 -9.42 0.12 -7.05
CA VAL A 92 -10.17 -1.07 -6.62
C VAL A 92 -9.52 -2.37 -7.12
N PRO A 93 -9.19 -2.51 -8.43
CA PRO A 93 -8.40 -3.65 -8.92
C PRO A 93 -7.04 -3.81 -8.21
N LEU A 94 -6.31 -2.71 -7.98
CA LEU A 94 -5.04 -2.72 -7.26
C LEU A 94 -5.18 -3.22 -5.82
N PHE A 95 -6.23 -2.78 -5.12
CA PHE A 95 -6.50 -3.26 -3.76
C PHE A 95 -6.68 -4.78 -3.73
N TRP A 96 -7.50 -5.33 -4.64
CA TRP A 96 -7.69 -6.78 -4.74
C TRP A 96 -6.41 -7.50 -5.15
N ALA A 97 -5.61 -6.94 -6.05
CA ALA A 97 -4.30 -7.49 -6.40
C ALA A 97 -3.36 -7.55 -5.19
N CYS A 98 -3.32 -6.50 -4.37
CA CYS A 98 -2.55 -6.47 -3.11
C CYS A 98 -3.06 -7.53 -2.12
N VAL A 99 -4.38 -7.71 -1.99
CA VAL A 99 -4.95 -8.75 -1.12
C VAL A 99 -4.52 -10.15 -1.57
N VAL A 100 -4.59 -10.43 -2.89
CA VAL A 100 -4.14 -11.70 -3.45
C VAL A 100 -2.65 -11.91 -3.22
N LEU A 101 -1.82 -10.87 -3.39
CA LEU A 101 -0.39 -10.93 -3.11
C LEU A 101 -0.11 -11.27 -1.64
N VAL A 102 -0.80 -10.63 -0.69
CA VAL A 102 -0.65 -10.90 0.74
C VAL A 102 -1.05 -12.34 1.08
N ILE A 103 -2.15 -12.84 0.52
CA ILE A 103 -2.58 -14.24 0.71
C ILE A 103 -1.52 -15.20 0.14
N PHE A 104 -0.99 -14.90 -1.05
CA PHE A 104 0.05 -15.72 -1.67
C PHE A 104 1.32 -15.78 -0.81
N LEU A 105 1.81 -14.63 -0.31
CA LEU A 105 2.94 -14.57 0.61
C LEU A 105 2.65 -15.32 1.91
N PHE A 106 1.45 -15.18 2.47
CA PHE A 106 1.04 -15.83 3.72
C PHE A 106 1.07 -17.36 3.61
N VAL A 107 0.51 -17.93 2.54
CA VAL A 107 0.48 -19.39 2.35
C VAL A 107 1.88 -19.97 2.24
N ILE A 108 2.76 -19.36 1.44
CA ILE A 108 4.16 -19.81 1.31
C ILE A 108 4.91 -19.64 2.64
N SER A 109 4.68 -18.53 3.34
CA SER A 109 5.33 -18.26 4.63
C SER A 109 5.02 -19.32 5.68
N ILE A 110 3.76 -19.78 5.78
CA ILE A 110 3.39 -20.84 6.73
C ILE A 110 4.23 -22.09 6.52
N VAL A 111 4.40 -22.53 5.26
CA VAL A 111 5.14 -23.75 4.93
C VAL A 111 6.62 -23.60 5.28
N LEU A 112 7.22 -22.44 4.99
CA LEU A 112 8.62 -22.16 5.29
C LEU A 112 8.89 -22.03 6.78
N VAL A 113 8.05 -21.28 7.53
CA VAL A 113 8.16 -21.14 8.99
C VAL A 113 8.05 -22.50 9.67
N GLN A 114 7.09 -23.34 9.25
CA GLN A 114 6.95 -24.69 9.81
C GLN A 114 8.18 -25.56 9.52
N GLY A 115 8.73 -25.49 8.31
CA GLY A 115 9.95 -26.22 7.95
C GLY A 115 11.18 -25.79 8.75
N VAL A 116 11.36 -24.48 8.92
CA VAL A 116 12.45 -23.90 9.70
C VAL A 116 12.29 -24.23 11.18
N ALA A 117 11.08 -24.09 11.74
CA ALA A 117 10.81 -24.42 13.13
C ALA A 117 11.11 -25.89 13.47
N LEU A 118 10.75 -26.82 12.57
CA LEU A 118 11.07 -28.24 12.74
C LEU A 118 12.58 -28.49 12.67
N TYR A 119 13.28 -27.85 11.73
CA TYR A 119 14.73 -27.98 11.61
C TYR A 119 15.47 -27.45 12.85
N ILE A 120 15.05 -26.31 13.39
CA ILE A 120 15.63 -25.72 14.60
C ILE A 120 15.34 -26.61 15.83
N PHE A 121 14.14 -27.20 15.90
CA PHE A 121 13.76 -28.09 17.02
C PHE A 121 14.65 -29.35 17.09
N ASP A 122 15.05 -29.90 15.94
CA ASP A 122 15.89 -31.09 15.86
C ASP A 122 17.41 -30.79 15.96
N ALA A 123 17.80 -29.51 16.00
CA ALA A 123 19.20 -29.10 16.02
C ALA A 123 19.83 -29.21 17.44
N PRO A 124 20.95 -29.95 17.61
CA PRO A 124 21.56 -30.16 18.93
C PRO A 124 22.19 -28.92 19.57
N ASP A 125 22.68 -27.96 18.77
CA ASP A 125 23.33 -26.73 19.25
C ASP A 125 23.03 -25.54 18.31
N PRO A 126 22.71 -24.35 18.85
CA PRO A 126 22.48 -23.14 18.04
C PRO A 126 23.79 -22.64 17.42
N SER A 127 23.92 -22.80 16.10
CA SER A 127 25.01 -22.26 15.29
C SER A 127 24.65 -20.88 14.72
N ASN A 128 25.66 -20.12 14.24
CA ASN A 128 25.43 -18.85 13.51
C ASN A 128 24.43 -19.00 12.35
N GLU A 129 24.33 -20.20 11.78
CA GLU A 129 23.40 -20.49 10.69
C GLU A 129 21.95 -20.51 11.18
N ILE A 130 21.70 -21.09 12.36
CA ILE A 130 20.37 -21.11 12.99
C ILE A 130 19.90 -19.70 13.34
N TYR A 131 20.80 -18.84 13.83
CA TYR A 131 20.47 -17.42 14.08
C TYR A 131 20.05 -16.69 12.79
N SER A 132 20.74 -16.93 11.67
CA SER A 132 20.38 -16.34 10.38
C SER A 132 19.05 -16.86 9.82
N MET A 133 18.72 -18.13 10.09
CA MET A 133 17.42 -18.73 9.75
C MET A 133 16.30 -18.12 10.59
N GLU A 134 16.51 -17.97 11.89
CA GLU A 134 15.52 -17.42 12.82
C GLU A 134 15.24 -15.94 12.54
N GLU A 135 16.25 -15.15 12.18
CA GLU A 135 16.07 -13.73 11.82
C GLU A 135 15.16 -13.55 10.60
N ARG A 136 15.29 -14.42 9.59
CA ARG A 136 14.56 -14.29 8.31
C ARG A 136 13.27 -15.10 8.23
N PHE A 137 13.24 -16.25 8.92
CA PHE A 137 12.17 -17.24 8.83
C PHE A 137 11.60 -17.69 10.19
N GLY A 138 12.02 -17.07 11.30
CA GLY A 138 11.56 -17.42 12.65
C GLY A 138 10.14 -16.95 12.97
N SER A 139 9.65 -15.90 12.28
CA SER A 139 8.27 -15.44 12.43
C SER A 139 7.52 -15.37 11.10
N LEU A 140 6.20 -15.38 11.18
CA LEU A 140 5.33 -15.35 10.01
C LEU A 140 5.48 -14.02 9.26
N GLU A 141 5.41 -12.90 9.97
CA GLU A 141 5.61 -11.57 9.38
C GLU A 141 7.03 -11.38 8.84
N GLY A 142 8.05 -11.89 9.54
CA GLY A 142 9.44 -11.87 9.07
C GLY A 142 9.60 -12.64 7.78
N THR A 143 9.01 -13.83 7.68
CA THR A 143 9.05 -14.65 6.46
C THR A 143 8.32 -13.99 5.30
N MET A 144 7.12 -13.44 5.55
CA MET A 144 6.37 -12.70 4.53
C MET A 144 7.17 -11.51 4.01
N LEU A 145 7.86 -10.80 4.91
CA LEU A 145 8.73 -9.69 4.54
C LEU A 145 9.95 -10.16 3.73
N THR A 146 10.61 -11.24 4.14
CA THR A 146 11.73 -11.85 3.41
C THR A 146 11.33 -12.29 1.99
N LEU A 147 10.15 -12.91 1.84
CA LEU A 147 9.60 -13.29 0.53
C LEU A 147 9.31 -12.05 -0.33
N PHE A 148 8.73 -11.01 0.26
CA PHE A 148 8.48 -9.74 -0.43
C PHE A 148 9.79 -9.05 -0.85
N MET A 149 10.80 -9.02 0.02
CA MET A 149 12.13 -8.49 -0.30
C MET A 149 12.80 -9.28 -1.42
N SER A 150 12.68 -10.61 -1.40
CA SER A 150 13.24 -11.47 -2.45
C SER A 150 12.56 -11.25 -3.81
N MET A 151 11.24 -11.06 -3.82
CA MET A 151 10.48 -10.74 -5.05
C MET A 151 10.78 -9.34 -5.59
N SER A 152 10.92 -8.35 -4.70
CA SER A 152 11.10 -6.94 -5.07
C SER A 152 12.57 -6.53 -5.34
N GLY A 153 13.51 -7.45 -5.12
CA GLY A 153 14.95 -7.18 -5.28
C GLY A 153 15.58 -6.43 -4.11
N GLY A 154 14.98 -6.49 -2.93
CA GLY A 154 15.52 -5.92 -1.70
C GLY A 154 16.66 -6.75 -1.09
N ILE A 155 16.60 -8.08 -1.22
CA ILE A 155 17.69 -9.01 -0.91
C ILE A 155 17.92 -9.93 -2.11
N ASP A 156 19.15 -10.43 -2.27
CA ASP A 156 19.44 -11.44 -3.28
C ASP A 156 18.68 -12.72 -2.94
N TRP A 157 17.80 -13.17 -3.83
CA TRP A 157 16.98 -14.37 -3.62
C TRP A 157 17.83 -15.63 -3.41
N SER A 158 19.09 -15.62 -3.88
CA SER A 158 20.06 -16.70 -3.64
C SER A 158 20.38 -16.86 -2.16
N GLU A 159 20.44 -15.78 -1.37
CA GLU A 159 20.71 -15.86 0.07
C GLU A 159 19.59 -16.66 0.78
N ALA A 160 18.34 -16.36 0.47
CA ALA A 160 17.19 -17.08 1.01
C ALA A 160 17.15 -18.53 0.51
N PHE A 161 17.49 -18.76 -0.76
CA PHE A 161 17.53 -20.10 -1.35
C PHE A 161 18.58 -21.01 -0.70
N GLU A 162 19.80 -20.50 -0.46
CA GLU A 162 20.87 -21.26 0.19
C GLU A 162 20.51 -21.67 1.62
N VAL A 163 19.82 -20.80 2.36
CA VAL A 163 19.34 -21.11 3.71
C VAL A 163 18.27 -22.21 3.67
N LEU A 164 17.30 -22.10 2.76
CA LEU A 164 16.18 -23.06 2.68
C LEU A 164 16.61 -24.44 2.17
N THR A 165 17.57 -24.51 1.25
CA THR A 165 18.07 -25.78 0.71
C THR A 165 18.89 -26.59 1.71
N ARG A 166 19.52 -25.94 2.71
CA ARG A 166 20.21 -26.62 3.81
C ARG A 166 19.26 -27.42 4.70
N ILE A 167 18.02 -26.97 4.84
CA ILE A 167 16.99 -27.70 5.59
C ILE A 167 16.55 -28.93 4.78
N HIS A 168 16.04 -28.68 3.58
CA HIS A 168 15.64 -29.72 2.64
C HIS A 168 15.49 -29.15 1.23
N TRP A 169 15.84 -29.94 0.22
CA TRP A 169 15.74 -29.54 -1.19
C TRP A 169 14.32 -29.09 -1.59
N PHE A 170 13.28 -29.65 -0.95
CA PHE A 170 11.88 -29.29 -1.18
C PHE A 170 11.59 -27.80 -0.91
N TYR A 171 12.13 -27.24 0.17
CA TYR A 171 11.91 -25.82 0.50
C TYR A 171 12.60 -24.90 -0.52
N GLY A 172 13.78 -25.30 -1.00
CA GLY A 172 14.45 -24.62 -2.10
C GLY A 172 13.65 -24.66 -3.40
N LEU A 173 13.08 -25.81 -3.77
CA LEU A 173 12.21 -25.93 -4.94
C LEU A 173 10.95 -25.05 -4.80
N LEU A 174 10.29 -25.10 -3.65
CA LEU A 174 9.10 -24.29 -3.36
C LEU A 174 9.40 -22.79 -3.48
N PHE A 175 10.51 -22.33 -2.88
CA PHE A 175 10.93 -20.94 -2.95
C PHE A 175 11.30 -20.52 -4.38
N THR A 176 11.97 -21.38 -5.13
CA THR A 176 12.31 -21.11 -6.54
C THR A 176 11.04 -20.99 -7.39
N LEU A 177 10.04 -21.85 -7.16
CA LEU A 177 8.76 -21.77 -7.84
C LEU A 177 8.01 -20.47 -7.48
N PHE A 178 8.08 -20.04 -6.22
CA PHE A 178 7.57 -18.73 -5.80
C PHE A 178 8.24 -17.58 -6.55
N ILE A 179 9.57 -17.57 -6.66
CA ILE A 179 10.32 -16.55 -7.43
C ILE A 179 9.94 -16.59 -8.92
N ALA A 180 9.85 -17.77 -9.52
CA ALA A 180 9.45 -17.91 -10.92
C ALA A 180 8.02 -17.40 -11.17
N CYS A 181 7.05 -17.80 -10.35
CA CYS A 181 5.67 -17.35 -10.45
C CYS A 181 5.55 -15.83 -10.27
N SER A 182 6.29 -15.26 -9.33
CA SER A 182 6.26 -13.82 -9.08
C SER A 182 6.92 -13.01 -10.21
N ALA A 183 8.06 -13.46 -10.72
CA ALA A 183 8.70 -12.85 -11.89
C ALA A 183 7.81 -12.91 -13.14
N LEU A 184 7.16 -14.06 -13.38
CA LEU A 184 6.19 -14.21 -14.47
C LEU A 184 4.95 -13.33 -14.28
N ALA A 185 4.45 -13.19 -13.05
CA ALA A 185 3.33 -12.30 -12.75
C ALA A 185 3.67 -10.83 -13.05
N VAL A 186 4.85 -10.37 -12.62
CA VAL A 186 5.36 -9.02 -12.92
C VAL A 186 5.52 -8.83 -14.42
N LEU A 187 6.12 -9.80 -15.11
CA LEU A 187 6.30 -9.75 -16.57
C LEU A 187 4.95 -9.68 -17.29
N ASN A 188 3.97 -10.49 -16.88
CA ASN A 188 2.63 -10.52 -17.46
C ASN A 188 1.89 -9.19 -17.26
N ILE A 189 2.05 -8.55 -16.09
CA ILE A 189 1.48 -7.21 -15.83
C ILE A 189 2.11 -6.18 -16.77
N ILE A 190 3.44 -6.21 -16.93
CA ILE A 190 4.15 -5.30 -17.84
C ILE A 190 3.68 -5.51 -19.28
N THR A 191 3.62 -6.75 -19.75
CA THR A 191 3.15 -7.07 -21.11
C THR A 191 1.67 -6.81 -21.33
N SER A 192 0.86 -6.75 -20.26
CA SER A 192 -0.55 -6.39 -20.38
C SER A 192 -0.76 -4.88 -20.51
N ILE A 193 0.22 -4.06 -20.12
CA ILE A 193 0.14 -2.60 -20.15
C ILE A 193 0.64 -2.04 -21.49
N PHE A 194 1.60 -2.72 -22.14
CA PHE A 194 2.18 -2.36 -23.44
C PHE A 194 1.53 -3.11 -24.59
#